data_AF-A0A7C3N6Q9-F1
#
_entry.id   AF-A0A7C3N6Q9-F1
#
_cell.length_a   1.000
_cell.length_b   1.000
_cell.length_c   1.000
_cell.angle_alpha   90.00
_cell.angle_beta   90.00
_cell.angle_gamma   90.00
#
_symmetry.space_group_name_H-M   'P 1'
#
loop_
_entity.id
_entity.type
_entity.pdbx_description
1 polymer ?
#
loop_
_entity_poly.entity_id
_entity_poly.type
_entity_poly.pdbx_seq_one_letter_code
_entity_poly.pdbx_strand_id
1 'polypeptide(L)'
;TASRGFEYEPQTVFVTADAKAFSVPVKRVLKRPEGWYCGDTHTHTVYSDGNDTPAQMVEAARGEGLDWFVLTDHGVGPIIQHVLMAHQEALPLSEPGKFVVIPGEEFTTLNYHANVINGTVLELPTAPLQQVIDAVLKADSEERPMTIKLNHPHWSGTAKAPELARQLERLPLIELWNDGSGMQTTLLWWELLGKGIKVFAETGTDSHNRKTSRLGHRRTYVYLGNETLTAANIVRALREGRSFLSRGALLLFTVNGSLPGSTVSGSPVTVKVWAQSVQPIDRIEIVHNGKVVQTITADGKTEVETEISLPVSDGWLLAQVFRKDDPMPLAMTNPVFVRTAK
;
A
#
# COMPACT_ATOMS: atom_id res chain seq x y z
N THR A 1 -19.32 16.26 -11.90
CA THR A 1 -18.92 15.92 -10.53
C THR A 1 -17.42 15.73 -10.49
N ALA A 2 -16.74 16.22 -9.45
CA ALA A 2 -15.30 16.03 -9.25
C ALA A 2 -15.00 15.73 -7.77
N SER A 3 -13.92 15.00 -7.50
CA SER A 3 -13.41 14.67 -6.17
C SER A 3 -11.88 14.73 -6.17
N ARG A 4 -11.26 14.51 -5.00
CA ARG A 4 -9.80 14.38 -4.86
C ARG A 4 -9.45 13.10 -4.07
N GLY A 5 -9.86 11.95 -4.62
CA GLY A 5 -9.91 10.69 -3.89
C GLY A 5 -11.00 10.66 -2.81
N PHE A 6 -11.08 9.54 -2.08
CA PHE A 6 -12.10 9.33 -1.05
C PHE A 6 -11.92 10.22 0.18
N GLU A 7 -10.77 10.87 0.37
CA GLU A 7 -10.59 11.80 1.50
C GLU A 7 -11.38 13.12 1.33
N TYR A 8 -11.96 13.33 0.15
CA TYR A 8 -12.71 14.52 -0.21
C TYR A 8 -14.13 14.16 -0.65
N GLU A 9 -15.08 14.99 -0.26
CA GLU A 9 -16.47 14.88 -0.69
C GLU A 9 -16.59 15.20 -2.20
N PRO A 10 -17.22 14.33 -3.01
CA PRO A 10 -17.51 14.64 -4.40
C PRO A 10 -18.42 15.87 -4.52
N GLN A 11 -18.05 16.80 -5.39
CA GLN A 11 -18.78 18.05 -5.61
C GLN A 11 -19.30 18.11 -7.04
N THR A 12 -20.56 18.53 -7.20
CA THR A 12 -21.21 18.67 -8.50
C THR A 12 -21.53 20.13 -8.74
N VAL A 13 -20.93 20.70 -9.78
CA VAL A 13 -21.29 22.02 -10.31
C VAL A 13 -21.93 21.85 -11.68
N PHE A 14 -22.89 22.70 -12.00
CA PHE A 14 -23.48 22.80 -13.33
C PHE A 14 -22.74 23.91 -14.08
N VAL A 15 -22.26 23.58 -15.28
CA VAL A 15 -21.55 24.53 -16.15
C VAL A 15 -22.38 24.79 -17.40
N THR A 16 -22.33 26.00 -17.93
CA THR A 16 -22.97 26.34 -19.21
C THR A 16 -22.10 25.86 -20.38
N ALA A 17 -22.69 25.68 -21.56
CA ALA A 17 -21.97 25.23 -22.76
C ALA A 17 -20.83 26.19 -23.18
N ASP A 18 -20.91 27.46 -22.80
CA ASP A 18 -19.92 28.49 -23.14
C ASP A 18 -18.74 28.59 -22.15
N ALA A 19 -18.78 27.84 -21.04
CA ALA A 19 -17.74 27.88 -20.02
C ALA A 19 -16.43 27.26 -20.55
N LYS A 20 -15.38 28.08 -20.71
CA LYS A 20 -14.04 27.62 -21.14
C LYS A 20 -13.16 27.11 -20.00
N ALA A 21 -13.45 27.56 -18.78
CA ALA A 21 -12.78 27.12 -17.56
C ALA A 21 -13.75 27.28 -16.39
N PHE A 22 -13.65 26.38 -15.41
CA PHE A 22 -14.41 26.45 -14.17
C PHE A 22 -13.57 25.86 -13.03
N SER A 23 -13.90 26.23 -11.80
CA SER A 23 -13.27 25.69 -10.60
C SER A 23 -14.33 24.93 -9.80
N VAL A 24 -13.96 23.74 -9.31
CA VAL A 24 -14.80 22.94 -8.42
C VAL A 24 -14.11 22.89 -7.05
N PRO A 25 -14.54 23.68 -6.06
CA PRO A 25 -13.97 23.58 -4.72
C PRO A 25 -14.36 22.23 -4.12
N VAL A 26 -13.38 21.36 -3.86
CA VAL A 26 -13.61 20.07 -3.18
C VAL A 26 -13.32 20.20 -1.69
N LYS A 27 -14.21 19.65 -0.85
CA LYS A 27 -14.09 19.69 0.61
C LYS A 27 -13.44 18.42 1.13
N ARG A 28 -12.34 18.55 1.88
CA ARG A 28 -11.74 17.43 2.60
C ARG A 28 -12.66 16.99 3.75
N VAL A 29 -12.95 15.70 3.84
CA VAL A 29 -13.82 15.10 4.87
C VAL A 29 -13.09 14.14 5.79
N LEU A 30 -11.99 13.54 5.35
CA LEU A 30 -11.11 12.76 6.19
C LEU A 30 -9.91 13.61 6.65
N LYS A 31 -9.70 13.65 7.97
CA LYS A 31 -8.56 14.37 8.55
C LYS A 31 -7.39 13.41 8.65
N ARG A 32 -6.58 13.36 7.59
CA ARG A 32 -5.34 12.60 7.61
C ARG A 32 -4.42 13.10 8.74
N PRO A 33 -3.99 12.23 9.68
CA PRO A 33 -3.08 12.62 10.74
C PRO A 33 -1.73 13.08 10.20
N GLU A 34 -1.05 13.97 10.93
CA GLU A 34 0.27 14.49 10.54
C GLU A 34 1.30 13.36 10.42
N GLY A 35 2.24 13.54 9.49
CA GLY A 35 3.29 12.54 9.21
C GLY A 35 2.83 11.34 8.37
N TRP A 36 1.54 11.23 8.02
CA TRP A 36 1.02 10.19 7.13
C TRP A 36 0.87 10.67 5.69
N TYR A 37 1.37 9.86 4.77
CA TYR A 37 1.35 10.15 3.33
C TYR A 37 0.81 8.95 2.58
N CYS A 38 -0.13 9.17 1.67
CA CYS A 38 -0.78 8.12 0.90
C CYS A 38 -0.23 8.04 -0.52
N GLY A 39 -0.18 6.83 -1.06
CA GLY A 39 0.25 6.61 -2.42
C GLY A 39 -0.16 5.27 -2.99
N ASP A 40 0.22 5.09 -4.24
CA ASP A 40 -0.10 3.93 -5.06
C ASP A 40 1.19 3.26 -5.52
N THR A 41 1.35 1.98 -5.20
CA THR A 41 2.61 1.24 -5.43
C THR A 41 2.63 0.49 -6.76
N HIS A 42 1.57 0.57 -7.55
CA HIS A 42 1.41 -0.27 -8.74
C HIS A 42 0.62 0.48 -9.82
N THR A 43 1.31 1.00 -10.84
CA THR A 43 0.69 1.75 -11.95
C THR A 43 1.46 1.56 -13.26
N HIS A 44 0.74 1.64 -14.39
CA HIS A 44 1.28 1.41 -15.74
C HIS A 44 1.03 2.61 -16.65
N THR A 45 1.90 2.79 -17.64
CA THR A 45 1.82 3.86 -18.63
C THR A 45 1.78 3.28 -20.05
N VAL A 46 1.72 4.17 -21.04
CA VAL A 46 1.90 3.81 -22.47
C VAL A 46 3.22 3.12 -22.79
N TYR A 47 4.18 3.09 -21.87
CA TYR A 47 5.46 2.41 -22.09
C TYR A 47 5.40 0.90 -21.85
N SER A 48 4.38 0.36 -21.18
CA SER A 48 4.06 -1.07 -21.22
C SER A 48 2.72 -1.34 -21.91
N ASP A 49 1.66 -1.41 -21.14
CA ASP A 49 0.33 -1.88 -21.50
C ASP A 49 -0.77 -0.93 -20.96
N GLY A 50 -0.36 0.20 -20.38
CA GLY A 50 -1.23 1.31 -20.05
C GLY A 50 -1.60 2.16 -21.27
N ASN A 51 -2.53 3.10 -21.07
CA ASN A 51 -3.05 3.98 -22.12
C ASN A 51 -2.75 5.46 -21.90
N ASP A 52 -2.27 5.85 -20.72
CA ASP A 52 -1.97 7.23 -20.37
C ASP A 52 -0.45 7.45 -20.29
N THR A 53 0.01 8.64 -20.68
CA THR A 53 1.42 9.01 -20.61
C THR A 53 1.88 9.14 -19.15
N PRO A 54 3.19 9.06 -18.86
CA PRO A 54 3.67 9.28 -17.50
C PRO A 54 3.21 10.62 -16.91
N ALA A 55 3.15 11.69 -17.72
CA ALA A 55 2.61 12.98 -17.29
C ALA A 55 1.12 12.92 -16.92
N GLN A 56 0.29 12.22 -17.71
CA GLN A 56 -1.13 12.04 -17.42
C GLN A 56 -1.36 11.20 -16.15
N MET A 57 -0.51 10.21 -15.89
CA MET A 57 -0.56 9.42 -14.66
C MET A 57 -0.16 10.26 -13.43
N VAL A 58 0.85 11.13 -13.54
CA VAL A 58 1.18 12.11 -12.50
C VAL A 58 0.01 13.05 -12.21
N GLU A 59 -0.62 13.60 -13.26
CA GLU A 59 -1.80 14.46 -13.13
C GLU A 59 -2.95 13.73 -12.43
N ALA A 60 -3.23 12.48 -12.82
CA ALA A 60 -4.26 11.65 -12.22
C ALA A 60 -3.97 11.36 -10.74
N ALA A 61 -2.74 10.99 -10.38
CA ALA A 61 -2.33 10.73 -9.00
C ALA A 61 -2.52 11.97 -8.11
N ARG A 62 -2.08 13.15 -8.58
CA ARG A 62 -2.32 14.43 -7.88
C ARG A 62 -3.81 14.74 -7.76
N GLY A 63 -4.56 14.49 -8.84
CA GLY A 63 -6.01 14.63 -8.92
C GLY A 63 -6.76 13.74 -7.93
N GLU A 64 -6.26 12.54 -7.64
CA GLU A 64 -6.82 11.59 -6.67
C GLU A 64 -6.31 11.78 -5.23
N GLY A 65 -5.56 12.86 -4.99
CA GLY A 65 -5.10 13.27 -3.67
C GLY A 65 -3.94 12.44 -3.12
N LEU A 66 -3.20 11.76 -3.99
CA LEU A 66 -1.99 11.02 -3.62
C LEU A 66 -0.82 11.99 -3.37
N ASP A 67 0.05 11.61 -2.43
CA ASP A 67 1.31 12.32 -2.16
C ASP A 67 2.48 11.64 -2.88
N TRP A 68 2.32 10.38 -3.28
CA TRP A 68 3.32 9.66 -4.06
C TRP A 68 2.69 8.53 -4.88
N PHE A 69 3.41 8.07 -5.89
CA PHE A 69 3.09 6.82 -6.59
C PHE A 69 4.34 6.21 -7.21
N VAL A 70 4.26 4.93 -7.58
CA VAL A 70 5.33 4.18 -8.24
C VAL A 70 4.96 3.89 -9.68
N LEU A 71 5.85 4.21 -10.62
CA LEU A 71 5.75 3.83 -12.03
C LEU A 71 6.33 2.44 -12.23
N THR A 72 5.50 1.47 -12.52
CA THR A 72 5.86 0.04 -12.55
C THR A 72 5.52 -0.57 -13.90
N ASP A 73 5.79 0.14 -15.01
CA ASP A 73 5.68 -0.43 -16.36
C ASP A 73 6.39 -1.79 -16.43
N HIS A 74 5.80 -2.73 -17.18
CA HIS A 74 6.31 -4.10 -17.29
C HIS A 74 7.73 -4.12 -17.87
N GLY A 75 8.66 -4.65 -17.07
CA GLY A 75 10.02 -4.98 -17.49
C GLY A 75 10.18 -6.49 -17.65
N VAL A 76 10.88 -6.90 -18.72
CA VAL A 76 11.12 -8.31 -19.03
C VAL A 76 12.57 -8.46 -19.53
N GLY A 77 13.47 -8.94 -18.66
CA GLY A 77 14.85 -9.17 -19.07
C GLY A 77 15.73 -7.92 -19.05
N PRO A 78 16.90 -7.93 -19.73
CA PRO A 78 17.82 -6.80 -19.73
C PRO A 78 17.39 -5.63 -20.67
N ILE A 79 16.32 -5.81 -21.46
CA ILE A 79 15.84 -4.80 -22.41
C ILE A 79 14.65 -4.07 -21.76
N ILE A 80 14.95 -3.10 -20.92
CA ILE A 80 13.97 -2.29 -20.17
C ILE A 80 13.98 -0.82 -20.56
N GLN A 81 14.48 -0.50 -21.77
CA GLN A 81 14.67 0.89 -22.20
C GLN A 81 13.35 1.67 -22.21
N HIS A 82 12.21 1.03 -22.50
CA HIS A 82 10.87 1.64 -22.40
C HIS A 82 10.51 2.01 -20.96
N VAL A 83 10.78 1.14 -19.98
CA VAL A 83 10.61 1.46 -18.55
C VAL A 83 11.47 2.66 -18.15
N LEU A 84 12.73 2.69 -18.59
CA LEU A 84 13.63 3.81 -18.31
C LEU A 84 13.18 5.13 -18.98
N MET A 85 12.56 5.06 -20.16
CA MET A 85 11.96 6.25 -20.80
C MET A 85 10.78 6.77 -19.98
N ALA A 86 9.90 5.89 -19.48
CA ALA A 86 8.81 6.30 -18.59
C ALA A 86 9.32 7.04 -17.35
N HIS A 87 10.40 6.54 -16.74
CA HIS A 87 11.06 7.20 -15.61
C HIS A 87 11.61 8.57 -16.00
N GLN A 88 12.30 8.66 -17.14
CA GLN A 88 12.89 9.91 -17.62
C GLN A 88 11.84 11.01 -17.82
N GLU A 89 10.64 10.65 -18.32
CA GLU A 89 9.55 11.60 -18.51
C GLU A 89 8.89 12.04 -17.19
N ALA A 90 8.74 11.12 -16.24
CA ALA A 90 7.96 11.40 -15.03
C ALA A 90 8.75 11.96 -13.85
N LEU A 91 10.02 11.56 -13.69
CA LEU A 91 10.83 12.01 -12.55
C LEU A 91 10.98 13.54 -12.46
N PRO A 92 11.10 14.30 -13.58
CA PRO A 92 11.08 15.76 -13.54
C PRO A 92 9.76 16.37 -12.99
N LEU A 93 8.67 15.60 -12.94
CA LEU A 93 7.37 16.01 -12.39
C LEU A 93 7.23 15.71 -10.89
N SER A 94 8.27 15.12 -10.29
CA SER A 94 8.39 14.90 -8.85
C SER A 94 8.78 16.20 -8.14
N GLU A 95 8.13 16.48 -7.02
CA GLU A 95 8.39 17.62 -6.14
C GLU A 95 8.58 17.12 -4.69
N PRO A 96 9.79 16.71 -4.29
CA PRO A 96 10.07 16.27 -2.93
C PRO A 96 9.53 17.25 -1.88
N GLY A 97 8.91 16.71 -0.82
CA GLY A 97 8.17 17.48 0.19
C GLY A 97 6.72 17.80 -0.17
N LYS A 98 6.27 17.57 -1.42
CA LYS A 98 4.88 17.83 -1.86
C LYS A 98 4.24 16.67 -2.61
N PHE A 99 4.94 16.10 -3.57
CA PHE A 99 4.47 15.00 -4.40
C PHE A 99 5.66 14.21 -4.95
N VAL A 100 5.71 12.90 -4.76
CA VAL A 100 6.86 12.09 -5.17
C VAL A 100 6.50 11.06 -6.22
N VAL A 101 7.18 11.14 -7.37
CA VAL A 101 7.23 10.03 -8.34
C VAL A 101 8.37 9.10 -7.94
N ILE A 102 8.07 7.82 -7.77
CA ILE A 102 9.06 6.79 -7.47
C ILE A 102 9.26 5.94 -8.73
N PRO A 103 10.50 5.79 -9.23
CA PRO A 103 10.76 4.89 -10.35
C PRO A 103 10.63 3.44 -9.87
N GLY A 104 10.07 2.58 -10.69
CA GLY A 104 9.95 1.16 -10.41
C GLY A 104 9.87 0.33 -11.68
N GLU A 105 9.67 -0.96 -11.51
CA GLU A 105 9.52 -1.91 -12.60
C GLU A 105 8.61 -3.02 -12.10
N GLU A 106 7.57 -3.36 -12.84
CA GLU A 106 6.93 -4.65 -12.63
C GLU A 106 7.72 -5.72 -13.36
N PHE A 107 8.44 -6.54 -12.60
CA PHE A 107 9.16 -7.68 -13.12
C PHE A 107 8.17 -8.82 -13.39
N THR A 108 7.92 -9.07 -14.67
CA THR A 108 6.85 -9.97 -15.11
C THR A 108 7.42 -11.28 -15.63
N THR A 109 7.02 -12.39 -15.00
CA THR A 109 7.45 -13.75 -15.38
C THR A 109 6.26 -14.68 -15.55
N LEU A 110 6.50 -15.88 -16.10
CA LEU A 110 5.49 -16.93 -16.18
C LEU A 110 5.06 -17.50 -14.81
N ASN A 111 5.81 -17.22 -13.74
CA ASN A 111 5.58 -17.83 -12.42
C ASN A 111 5.16 -16.83 -11.33
N TYR A 112 5.50 -15.56 -11.46
CA TYR A 112 5.14 -14.49 -10.53
C TYR A 112 5.28 -13.12 -11.21
N HIS A 113 4.65 -12.13 -10.60
CA HIS A 113 4.88 -10.72 -10.86
C HIS A 113 5.43 -10.06 -9.60
N ALA A 114 6.37 -9.14 -9.73
CA ALA A 114 6.91 -8.44 -8.57
C ALA A 114 7.34 -7.01 -8.91
N ASN A 115 6.92 -6.04 -8.12
CA ASN A 115 7.37 -4.66 -8.29
C ASN A 115 8.71 -4.45 -7.59
N VAL A 116 9.72 -4.07 -8.36
CA VAL A 116 10.90 -3.39 -7.86
C VAL A 116 10.52 -1.92 -7.63
N ILE A 117 10.80 -1.42 -6.44
CA ILE A 117 10.43 -0.06 -6.02
C ILE A 117 11.70 0.75 -5.77
N ASN A 118 11.73 1.96 -6.32
CA ASN A 118 12.83 2.93 -6.31
C ASN A 118 14.07 2.51 -7.13
N GLY A 119 13.84 1.74 -8.18
CA GLY A 119 14.85 1.32 -9.14
C GLY A 119 14.37 0.17 -10.02
N THR A 120 15.32 -0.47 -10.69
CA THR A 120 15.12 -1.61 -11.59
C THR A 120 16.23 -2.64 -11.33
N VAL A 121 16.05 -3.87 -11.81
CA VAL A 121 17.11 -4.89 -11.78
C VAL A 121 17.23 -5.57 -13.13
N LEU A 122 18.42 -6.06 -13.46
CA LEU A 122 18.68 -6.75 -14.72
C LEU A 122 18.73 -8.25 -14.49
N GLU A 123 17.56 -8.88 -14.59
CA GLU A 123 17.40 -10.34 -14.42
C GLU A 123 16.64 -10.94 -15.59
N LEU A 124 16.85 -12.25 -15.84
CA LEU A 124 16.15 -12.94 -16.93
C LEU A 124 14.66 -13.14 -16.60
N PRO A 125 13.75 -13.19 -17.59
CA PRO A 125 12.32 -13.44 -17.38
C PRO A 125 11.98 -14.79 -16.74
N THR A 126 12.97 -15.67 -16.63
CA THR A 126 12.90 -16.99 -16.00
C THR A 126 13.55 -17.02 -14.62
N ALA A 127 14.10 -15.90 -14.15
CA ALA A 127 14.77 -15.81 -12.86
C ALA A 127 13.81 -16.21 -11.73
N PRO A 128 14.24 -17.06 -10.78
CA PRO A 128 13.47 -17.33 -9.57
C PRO A 128 13.21 -16.05 -8.77
N LEU A 129 12.07 -15.96 -8.10
CA LEU A 129 11.72 -14.80 -7.27
C LEU A 129 12.80 -14.47 -6.22
N GLN A 130 13.41 -15.49 -5.60
CA GLN A 130 14.52 -15.29 -4.66
C GLN A 130 15.72 -14.59 -5.30
N GLN A 131 16.07 -14.93 -6.55
CA GLN A 131 17.18 -14.28 -7.26
C GLN A 131 16.91 -12.80 -7.51
N VAL A 132 15.69 -12.45 -7.91
CA VAL A 132 15.29 -11.04 -8.09
C VAL A 132 15.29 -10.29 -6.75
N ILE A 133 14.83 -10.93 -5.68
CA ILE A 133 14.92 -10.38 -4.32
C ILE A 133 16.38 -10.11 -3.94
N ASP A 134 17.28 -11.07 -4.16
CA ASP A 134 18.70 -10.92 -3.84
C ASP A 134 19.36 -9.80 -4.67
N ALA A 135 19.00 -9.66 -5.94
CA ALA A 135 19.47 -8.57 -6.79
C ALA A 135 19.02 -7.19 -6.27
N VAL A 136 17.75 -7.07 -5.85
CA VAL A 136 17.23 -5.83 -5.25
C VAL A 136 17.92 -5.54 -3.92
N LEU A 137 18.08 -6.53 -3.04
CA LEU A 137 18.76 -6.37 -1.75
C LEU A 137 20.25 -6.01 -1.91
N LYS A 138 20.88 -6.45 -2.99
CA LYS A 138 22.26 -6.08 -3.33
C LYS A 138 22.36 -4.65 -3.85
N ALA A 139 21.35 -4.17 -4.57
CA ALA A 139 21.29 -2.78 -5.08
C ALA A 139 20.82 -1.78 -4.01
N ASP A 140 20.12 -2.26 -2.98
CA ASP A 140 19.67 -1.48 -1.84
C ASP A 140 20.85 -0.86 -1.06
N SER A 141 20.74 0.43 -0.75
CA SER A 141 21.75 1.17 0.02
C SER A 141 21.10 2.29 0.82
N GLU A 142 21.83 2.87 1.79
CA GLU A 142 21.33 4.03 2.52
C GLU A 142 21.06 5.22 1.60
N GLU A 143 21.89 5.45 0.57
CA GLU A 143 21.73 6.56 -0.37
C GLU A 143 20.60 6.33 -1.38
N ARG A 144 20.41 5.08 -1.81
CA ARG A 144 19.36 4.67 -2.76
C ARG A 144 18.64 3.45 -2.21
N PRO A 145 17.72 3.62 -1.25
CA PRO A 145 17.04 2.49 -0.67
C PRO A 145 16.08 1.90 -1.70
N MET A 146 16.15 0.60 -1.90
CA MET A 146 15.31 -0.15 -2.83
C MET A 146 14.54 -1.22 -2.08
N THR A 147 13.41 -1.63 -2.64
CA THR A 147 12.66 -2.76 -2.12
C THR A 147 11.92 -3.49 -3.23
N ILE A 148 11.40 -4.66 -2.91
CA ILE A 148 10.65 -5.50 -3.84
C ILE A 148 9.40 -6.01 -3.18
N LYS A 149 8.36 -6.09 -3.98
CA LYS A 149 7.03 -6.54 -3.60
C LYS A 149 6.59 -7.70 -4.47
N LEU A 150 6.02 -8.74 -3.86
CA LEU A 150 5.25 -9.75 -4.60
C LEU A 150 3.87 -9.19 -4.94
N ASN A 151 3.55 -9.09 -6.24
CA ASN A 151 2.28 -8.55 -6.70
C ASN A 151 1.20 -9.62 -6.69
N HIS A 152 -0.04 -9.20 -6.37
CA HIS A 152 -1.29 -9.94 -6.52
C HIS A 152 -1.13 -11.48 -6.64
N PRO A 153 -0.66 -12.16 -5.58
CA PRO A 153 -0.13 -13.53 -5.67
C PRO A 153 -1.18 -14.58 -6.07
N HIS A 154 -2.47 -14.32 -5.89
CA HIS A 154 -3.53 -15.24 -6.32
C HIS A 154 -4.11 -14.88 -7.69
N TRP A 155 -3.80 -13.71 -8.24
CA TRP A 155 -4.16 -13.27 -9.58
C TRP A 155 -2.95 -12.60 -10.24
N SER A 156 -1.92 -13.38 -10.54
CA SER A 156 -0.73 -12.89 -11.26
C SER A 156 -0.70 -13.33 -12.71
N GLY A 157 -1.79 -13.90 -13.23
CA GLY A 157 -1.72 -14.70 -14.46
C GLY A 157 -0.84 -15.96 -14.31
N THR A 158 -0.32 -16.24 -13.11
CA THR A 158 0.59 -17.35 -12.83
C THR A 158 0.03 -18.24 -11.73
N ALA A 159 0.13 -19.56 -11.88
CA ALA A 159 -0.48 -20.52 -10.95
C ALA A 159 0.33 -20.74 -9.64
N LYS A 160 1.54 -20.16 -9.54
CA LYS A 160 2.56 -20.60 -8.56
C LYS A 160 3.01 -19.55 -7.54
N ALA A 161 2.66 -18.28 -7.70
CA ALA A 161 3.12 -17.20 -6.81
C ALA A 161 2.85 -17.46 -5.31
N PRO A 162 1.71 -18.03 -4.87
CA PRO A 162 1.48 -18.34 -3.45
C PRO A 162 2.39 -19.45 -2.93
N GLU A 163 2.71 -20.44 -3.77
CA GLU A 163 3.62 -21.52 -3.41
C GLU A 163 5.06 -21.00 -3.30
N LEU A 164 5.48 -20.17 -4.26
CA LEU A 164 6.79 -19.52 -4.22
C LEU A 164 6.96 -18.67 -2.95
N ALA A 165 5.95 -17.88 -2.59
CA ALA A 165 5.99 -17.05 -1.39
C ALA A 165 6.24 -17.87 -0.11
N ARG A 166 5.71 -19.10 -0.02
CA ARG A 166 5.90 -20.00 1.12
C ARG A 166 7.30 -20.60 1.21
N GLN A 167 8.07 -20.55 0.13
CA GLN A 167 9.44 -21.07 0.04
C GLN A 167 10.48 -19.98 0.30
N LEU A 168 10.09 -18.71 0.32
CA LEU A 168 11.00 -17.60 0.56
C LEU A 168 11.36 -17.50 2.05
N GLU A 169 12.64 -17.29 2.33
CA GLU A 169 13.10 -16.96 3.68
C GLU A 169 12.86 -15.49 4.01
N ARG A 170 12.92 -14.62 2.99
CA ARG A 170 12.84 -13.17 3.12
C ARG A 170 12.08 -12.57 1.94
N LEU A 171 10.87 -12.08 2.19
CA LEU A 171 10.10 -11.25 1.26
C LEU A 171 9.84 -9.90 1.95
N PRO A 172 10.27 -8.76 1.38
CA PRO A 172 10.06 -7.47 2.03
C PRO A 172 8.58 -7.06 2.06
N LEU A 173 7.93 -7.07 0.90
CA LEU A 173 6.56 -6.58 0.72
C LEU A 173 5.67 -7.58 -0.03
N ILE A 174 4.37 -7.53 0.25
CA ILE A 174 3.33 -8.30 -0.45
C ILE A 174 2.11 -7.42 -0.73
N GLU A 175 1.62 -7.47 -1.97
CA GLU A 175 0.41 -6.76 -2.36
C GLU A 175 -0.83 -7.57 -1.98
N LEU A 176 -1.71 -6.99 -1.15
CA LEU A 176 -2.90 -7.71 -0.70
C LEU A 176 -4.14 -7.41 -1.55
N TRP A 177 -4.42 -6.14 -1.82
CA TRP A 177 -5.69 -5.73 -2.45
C TRP A 177 -5.42 -5.17 -3.83
N ASN A 178 -5.51 -6.04 -4.84
CA ASN A 178 -5.33 -5.69 -6.24
C ASN A 178 -6.53 -6.18 -7.06
N ASP A 179 -6.90 -7.43 -6.88
CA ASP A 179 -7.99 -8.08 -7.58
C ASP A 179 -9.05 -8.64 -6.62
N GLY A 180 -9.92 -9.55 -7.12
CA GLY A 180 -10.96 -10.20 -6.33
C GLY A 180 -10.47 -11.19 -5.26
N SER A 181 -9.17 -11.47 -5.19
CA SER A 181 -8.53 -12.45 -4.31
C SER A 181 -8.00 -11.87 -2.99
N GLY A 182 -8.33 -10.62 -2.67
CA GLY A 182 -7.73 -9.91 -1.54
C GLY A 182 -7.85 -10.63 -0.19
N MET A 183 -8.93 -11.40 0.03
CA MET A 183 -9.08 -12.20 1.25
C MET A 183 -8.12 -13.40 1.27
N GLN A 184 -8.02 -14.14 0.16
CA GLN A 184 -7.10 -15.25 0.00
C GLN A 184 -5.65 -14.80 0.19
N THR A 185 -5.30 -13.64 -0.38
CA THR A 185 -3.97 -13.05 -0.22
C THR A 185 -3.70 -12.58 1.20
N THR A 186 -4.71 -12.06 1.91
CA THR A 186 -4.59 -11.71 3.33
C THR A 186 -4.31 -12.96 4.19
N LEU A 187 -4.97 -14.08 3.90
CA LEU A 187 -4.72 -15.35 4.61
C LEU A 187 -3.32 -15.90 4.33
N LEU A 188 -2.84 -15.82 3.08
CA LEU A 188 -1.46 -16.17 2.74
C LEU A 188 -0.48 -15.31 3.54
N TRP A 189 -0.70 -14.00 3.60
CA TRP A 189 0.15 -13.09 4.36
C TRP A 189 0.20 -13.45 5.85
N TRP A 190 -0.94 -13.77 6.46
CA TRP A 190 -0.98 -14.24 7.85
C TRP A 190 -0.23 -15.57 8.06
N GLU A 191 -0.29 -16.48 7.09
CA GLU A 191 0.51 -17.72 7.11
C GLU A 191 2.01 -17.41 7.12
N LEU A 192 2.47 -16.47 6.28
CA LEU A 192 3.87 -16.06 6.22
C LEU A 192 4.32 -15.41 7.54
N LEU A 193 3.50 -14.51 8.11
CA LEU A 193 3.77 -13.92 9.42
C LEU A 193 3.84 -14.99 10.52
N GLY A 194 2.95 -16.00 10.48
CA GLY A 194 2.94 -17.14 11.41
C GLY A 194 4.17 -18.03 11.32
N LYS A 195 4.85 -18.05 10.17
CA LYS A 195 6.16 -18.71 9.97
C LYS A 195 7.34 -17.86 10.44
N GLY A 196 7.08 -16.66 10.98
CA GLY A 196 8.12 -15.73 11.43
C GLY A 196 8.71 -14.87 10.31
N ILE A 197 8.16 -14.93 9.09
CA ILE A 197 8.61 -14.10 7.97
C ILE A 197 8.04 -12.70 8.19
N LYS A 198 8.92 -11.72 8.40
CA LYS A 198 8.55 -10.30 8.53
C LYS A 198 8.33 -9.65 7.16
N VAL A 199 7.28 -10.10 6.47
CA VAL A 199 6.79 -9.52 5.22
C VAL A 199 5.69 -8.50 5.53
N PHE A 200 5.78 -7.31 4.95
CA PHE A 200 4.80 -6.24 5.19
C PHE A 200 3.82 -6.10 4.02
N ALA A 201 2.56 -5.90 4.38
CA ALA A 201 1.47 -5.74 3.45
C ALA A 201 1.44 -4.33 2.88
N GLU A 202 1.01 -4.23 1.63
CA GLU A 202 0.69 -2.97 0.98
C GLU A 202 -0.45 -3.20 -0.05
N THR A 203 -0.94 -2.13 -0.66
CA THR A 203 -1.87 -2.17 -1.79
C THR A 203 -1.54 -1.10 -2.83
N GLY A 204 -1.62 -1.48 -4.09
CA GLY A 204 -1.69 -0.61 -5.25
C GLY A 204 -2.95 -0.85 -6.09
N THR A 205 -3.16 0.01 -7.09
CA THR A 205 -4.32 -0.13 -7.97
C THR A 205 -4.07 -0.98 -9.19
N ASP A 206 -2.82 -1.10 -9.63
CA ASP A 206 -2.49 -1.69 -10.93
C ASP A 206 -3.29 -0.99 -12.04
N SER A 207 -3.15 0.35 -12.05
CA SER A 207 -3.89 1.21 -12.96
C SER A 207 -3.21 1.30 -14.31
N HIS A 208 -3.90 0.82 -15.36
CA HIS A 208 -3.50 1.00 -16.77
C HIS A 208 -3.98 2.30 -17.41
N ASN A 209 -4.97 2.96 -16.84
CA ASN A 209 -5.45 4.25 -17.34
C ASN A 209 -6.29 4.98 -16.30
N ARG A 210 -6.27 6.31 -16.33
CA ARG A 210 -7.00 7.19 -15.40
C ARG A 210 -8.51 7.25 -15.63
N LYS A 211 -9.01 6.72 -16.76
CA LYS A 211 -10.43 6.85 -17.16
C LYS A 211 -11.30 5.76 -16.52
N THR A 212 -10.82 4.52 -16.53
CA THR A 212 -11.55 3.35 -16.05
C THR A 212 -10.88 2.70 -14.84
N SER A 213 -9.58 2.95 -14.60
CA SER A 213 -8.88 2.53 -13.38
C SER A 213 -8.47 3.75 -12.56
N ARG A 214 -9.27 4.08 -11.55
CA ARG A 214 -8.99 5.26 -10.72
C ARG A 214 -7.76 5.02 -9.86
N LEU A 215 -6.69 5.77 -10.09
CA LEU A 215 -5.46 5.68 -9.31
C LEU A 215 -5.75 5.90 -7.81
N GLY A 216 -5.10 5.12 -6.96
CA GLY A 216 -5.25 5.22 -5.51
C GLY A 216 -6.65 4.95 -4.96
N HIS A 217 -7.62 4.39 -5.70
CA HIS A 217 -8.91 4.00 -5.10
C HIS A 217 -8.74 2.92 -4.02
N ARG A 218 -7.65 2.14 -4.12
CA ARG A 218 -6.97 1.43 -3.05
C ARG A 218 -5.59 2.06 -2.92
N ARG A 219 -5.15 2.38 -1.70
CA ARG A 219 -3.89 3.10 -1.49
C ARG A 219 -3.21 2.69 -0.20
N THR A 220 -1.90 2.82 -0.18
CA THR A 220 -1.05 2.58 0.99
C THR A 220 -0.71 3.90 1.66
N TYR A 221 -0.87 3.98 2.97
CA TYR A 221 -0.43 5.10 3.78
C TYR A 221 0.84 4.72 4.51
N VAL A 222 1.88 5.56 4.41
CA VAL A 222 3.15 5.39 5.12
C VAL A 222 3.32 6.50 6.16
N TYR A 223 3.91 6.16 7.31
CA TYR A 223 4.25 7.11 8.35
C TYR A 223 5.72 7.54 8.25
N LEU A 224 5.93 8.83 7.97
CA LEU A 224 7.25 9.47 7.94
C LEU A 224 7.49 10.35 9.17
N GLY A 225 6.47 10.60 10.00
CA GLY A 225 6.55 11.55 11.11
C GLY A 225 7.00 12.93 10.63
N ASN A 226 8.17 13.38 11.10
CA ASN A 226 8.76 14.67 10.72
C ASN A 226 9.74 14.58 9.55
N GLU A 227 9.97 13.39 8.98
CA GLU A 227 10.86 13.23 7.84
C GLU A 227 10.25 13.82 6.56
N THR A 228 11.10 14.36 5.70
CA THR A 228 10.67 14.92 4.41
C THR A 228 10.07 13.84 3.52
N LEU A 229 8.98 14.17 2.83
CA LEU A 229 8.41 13.30 1.80
C LEU A 229 9.39 13.13 0.62
N THR A 230 10.08 11.99 0.58
CA THR A 230 11.04 11.62 -0.45
C THR A 230 10.88 10.15 -0.81
N ALA A 231 11.28 9.74 -2.01
CA ALA A 231 11.25 8.33 -2.42
C ALA A 231 12.01 7.45 -1.41
N ALA A 232 13.18 7.93 -0.95
CA ALA A 232 14.00 7.20 0.01
C ALA A 232 13.27 6.95 1.34
N ASN A 233 12.63 7.97 1.91
CA ASN A 233 11.92 7.84 3.18
C ASN A 233 10.65 6.99 3.04
N ILE A 234 9.95 7.07 1.91
CA ILE A 234 8.79 6.20 1.61
C ILE A 234 9.21 4.73 1.56
N VAL A 235 10.29 4.39 0.84
CA VAL A 235 10.79 3.01 0.74
C VAL A 235 11.21 2.48 2.12
N ARG A 236 11.89 3.28 2.94
CA ARG A 236 12.25 2.88 4.31
C ARG A 236 11.00 2.58 5.14
N ALA A 237 10.01 3.48 5.12
CA ALA A 237 8.76 3.29 5.85
C ALA A 237 7.99 2.03 5.40
N LEU A 238 7.96 1.74 4.08
CA LEU A 238 7.38 0.50 3.55
C LEU A 238 8.12 -0.73 4.08
N ARG A 239 9.45 -0.75 3.98
CA ARG A 239 10.30 -1.88 4.43
C ARG A 239 10.22 -2.14 5.92
N GLU A 240 9.92 -1.13 6.71
CA GLU A 240 9.77 -1.24 8.15
C GLU A 240 8.32 -1.51 8.56
N GLY A 241 7.38 -1.57 7.61
CA GLY A 241 5.98 -1.85 7.92
C GLY A 241 5.26 -0.71 8.64
N ARG A 242 5.78 0.52 8.57
CA ARG A 242 5.16 1.72 9.16
C ARG A 242 4.00 2.21 8.27
N SER A 243 3.07 1.32 7.97
CA SER A 243 2.03 1.57 6.97
C SER A 243 0.70 0.88 7.26
N PHE A 244 -0.35 1.36 6.60
CA PHE A 244 -1.64 0.70 6.51
C PHE A 244 -2.22 0.79 5.09
N LEU A 245 -3.05 -0.18 4.74
CA LEU A 245 -3.77 -0.28 3.48
C LEU A 245 -5.15 0.35 3.64
N SER A 246 -5.67 0.99 2.61
CA SER A 246 -6.99 1.61 2.64
C SER A 246 -7.73 1.54 1.31
N ARG A 247 -9.05 1.37 1.40
CA ARG A 247 -10.04 1.50 0.32
C ARG A 247 -11.10 2.56 0.64
N GLY A 248 -10.93 3.34 1.71
CA GLY A 248 -11.94 4.31 2.16
C GLY A 248 -11.96 4.63 3.67
N ALA A 249 -11.02 4.10 4.46
CA ALA A 249 -10.87 4.45 5.87
C ALA A 249 -9.42 4.80 6.21
N LEU A 250 -9.24 5.76 7.11
CA LEU A 250 -7.99 5.99 7.82
C LEU A 250 -7.97 5.10 9.05
N LEU A 251 -6.81 4.54 9.37
CA LEU A 251 -6.64 3.63 10.50
C LEU A 251 -5.28 3.87 11.16
N LEU A 252 -5.32 4.30 12.41
CA LEU A 252 -4.15 4.35 13.29
C LEU A 252 -4.23 3.24 14.31
N PHE A 253 -3.11 2.57 14.53
CA PHE A 253 -2.99 1.44 15.44
C PHE A 253 -1.66 1.54 16.16
N THR A 254 -1.66 1.37 17.48
CA THR A 254 -0.42 1.23 18.26
C THR A 254 -0.57 0.15 19.31
N VAL A 255 0.55 -0.48 19.66
CA VAL A 255 0.66 -1.41 20.79
C VAL A 255 1.77 -0.92 21.70
N ASN A 256 1.45 -0.66 22.97
CA ASN A 256 2.34 0.00 23.94
C ASN A 256 2.94 1.30 23.37
N GLY A 257 2.14 2.08 22.63
CA GLY A 257 2.56 3.31 21.96
C GLY A 257 3.44 3.12 20.71
N SER A 258 3.80 1.88 20.36
CA SER A 258 4.61 1.58 19.17
C SER A 258 3.75 1.39 17.92
N LEU A 259 4.24 1.90 16.79
CA LEU A 259 3.60 1.80 15.47
C LEU A 259 3.77 0.41 14.83
N PRO A 260 2.94 0.08 13.82
CA PRO A 260 3.16 -1.05 12.92
C PRO A 260 4.61 -1.15 12.45
N GLY A 261 5.11 -2.38 12.34
CA GLY A 261 6.52 -2.68 12.08
C GLY A 261 7.36 -2.97 13.32
N SER A 262 6.99 -2.38 14.45
CA SER A 262 7.76 -2.45 15.69
C SER A 262 7.66 -3.82 16.37
N THR A 263 8.60 -4.12 17.27
CA THR A 263 8.49 -5.24 18.20
C THR A 263 8.40 -4.70 19.63
N VAL A 264 7.37 -5.10 20.36
CA VAL A 264 7.14 -4.73 21.76
C VAL A 264 7.21 -5.96 22.66
N SER A 265 7.41 -5.72 23.95
CA SER A 265 7.45 -6.78 24.96
C SER A 265 6.35 -6.62 25.99
N GLY A 266 5.91 -7.74 26.57
CA GLY A 266 4.97 -7.78 27.69
C GLY A 266 3.60 -8.37 27.36
N SER A 267 2.86 -8.69 28.41
CA SER A 267 1.46 -9.10 28.37
C SER A 267 0.84 -8.80 29.76
N PRO A 268 -0.33 -8.13 29.84
CA PRO A 268 -1.10 -7.60 28.73
C PRO A 268 -0.39 -6.42 28.02
N VAL A 269 -0.79 -6.14 26.79
CA VAL A 269 -0.35 -4.96 26.03
C VAL A 269 -1.48 -3.92 25.95
N THR A 270 -1.12 -2.65 25.88
CA THR A 270 -2.06 -1.56 25.63
C THR A 270 -2.22 -1.35 24.14
N VAL A 271 -3.40 -1.64 23.60
CA VAL A 271 -3.74 -1.42 22.19
C VAL A 271 -4.55 -0.14 22.08
N LYS A 272 -4.08 0.80 21.27
CA LYS A 272 -4.84 2.00 20.89
C LYS A 272 -5.16 1.97 19.41
N VAL A 273 -6.42 2.19 19.06
CA VAL A 273 -6.89 2.26 17.68
C VAL A 273 -7.77 3.48 17.46
N TRP A 274 -7.54 4.17 16.35
CA TRP A 274 -8.41 5.24 15.84
C TRP A 274 -8.72 4.94 14.38
N ALA A 275 -9.99 5.07 14.00
CA ALA A 275 -10.41 4.91 12.61
C ALA A 275 -11.40 5.99 12.23
N GLN A 276 -11.30 6.47 10.99
CA GLN A 276 -12.25 7.41 10.38
C GLN A 276 -12.53 6.98 8.94
N SER A 277 -13.80 6.94 8.53
CA SER A 277 -14.19 6.52 7.19
C SER A 277 -15.25 7.43 6.58
N VAL A 278 -15.24 7.51 5.24
CA VAL A 278 -16.31 8.18 4.48
C VAL A 278 -17.60 7.38 4.44
N GLN A 279 -17.57 6.13 4.89
CA GLN A 279 -18.74 5.27 5.01
C GLN A 279 -18.93 4.87 6.48
N PRO A 280 -20.18 4.52 6.90
CA PRO A 280 -20.43 3.99 8.24
C PRO A 280 -19.54 2.78 8.55
N ILE A 281 -18.85 2.83 9.69
CA ILE A 281 -18.07 1.72 10.21
C ILE A 281 -19.04 0.77 10.91
N ASP A 282 -18.93 -0.53 10.61
CA ASP A 282 -19.64 -1.60 11.31
C ASP A 282 -18.85 -2.02 12.54
N ARG A 283 -17.57 -2.38 12.33
CA ARG A 283 -16.68 -2.82 13.39
C ARG A 283 -15.21 -2.62 13.07
N ILE A 284 -14.41 -2.60 14.12
CA ILE A 284 -12.94 -2.73 14.07
C ILE A 284 -12.59 -4.07 14.72
N GLU A 285 -11.81 -4.89 14.04
CA GLU A 285 -11.30 -6.14 14.59
C GLU A 285 -9.80 -6.00 14.88
N ILE A 286 -9.39 -6.45 16.07
CA ILE A 286 -7.99 -6.67 16.42
C ILE A 286 -7.68 -8.14 16.21
N VAL A 287 -6.71 -8.42 15.35
CA VAL A 287 -6.29 -9.77 14.98
C VAL A 287 -4.96 -10.08 15.63
N HIS A 288 -4.88 -11.24 16.29
CA HIS A 288 -3.65 -11.78 16.87
C HIS A 288 -3.40 -13.17 16.26
N ASN A 289 -2.24 -13.35 15.61
CA ASN A 289 -1.85 -14.64 15.02
C ASN A 289 -2.95 -15.29 14.16
N GLY A 290 -3.61 -14.49 13.31
CA GLY A 290 -4.65 -14.93 12.39
C GLY A 290 -6.03 -15.15 13.02
N LYS A 291 -6.23 -14.81 14.29
CA LYS A 291 -7.51 -14.91 14.99
C LYS A 291 -7.97 -13.54 15.49
N VAL A 292 -9.25 -13.22 15.29
CA VAL A 292 -9.86 -12.04 15.90
C VAL A 292 -9.91 -12.25 17.41
N VAL A 293 -9.24 -11.37 18.16
CA VAL A 293 -9.17 -11.43 19.64
C VAL A 293 -9.97 -10.32 20.31
N GLN A 294 -10.27 -9.25 19.58
CA GLN A 294 -11.19 -8.21 20.02
C GLN A 294 -12.02 -7.71 18.83
N THR A 295 -13.30 -7.46 19.07
CA THR A 295 -14.17 -6.71 18.16
C THR A 295 -14.68 -5.46 18.86
N ILE A 296 -14.58 -4.32 18.18
CA ILE A 296 -15.09 -3.02 18.63
C ILE A 296 -16.22 -2.65 17.67
N THR A 297 -17.46 -2.73 18.15
CA THR A 297 -18.63 -2.33 17.37
C THR A 297 -18.69 -0.81 17.26
N ALA A 298 -18.95 -0.32 16.05
CA ALA A 298 -19.01 1.12 15.76
C ALA A 298 -20.44 1.65 15.58
N ASP A 299 -21.45 0.76 15.47
CA ASP A 299 -22.87 1.08 15.32
C ASP A 299 -23.16 2.13 14.23
N GLY A 300 -22.40 2.08 13.13
CA GLY A 300 -22.56 3.00 12.00
C GLY A 300 -21.89 4.36 12.17
N LYS A 301 -21.11 4.58 13.24
CA LYS A 301 -20.27 5.79 13.38
C LYS A 301 -19.24 5.85 12.25
N THR A 302 -18.91 7.07 11.82
CA THR A 302 -17.86 7.32 10.82
C THR A 302 -16.49 7.56 11.45
N GLU A 303 -16.41 7.66 12.77
CA GLU A 303 -15.18 7.82 13.54
C GLU A 303 -15.27 7.05 14.86
N VAL A 304 -14.20 6.33 15.19
CA VAL A 304 -14.08 5.52 16.40
C VAL A 304 -12.67 5.63 16.95
N GLU A 305 -12.53 5.92 18.24
CA GLU A 305 -11.27 5.84 18.98
C GLU A 305 -11.48 4.94 20.19
N THR A 306 -10.54 4.04 20.45
CA THR A 306 -10.55 3.23 21.68
C THR A 306 -9.14 2.82 22.10
N GLU A 307 -9.01 2.55 23.40
CA GLU A 307 -7.81 2.03 24.03
C GLU A 307 -8.21 0.87 24.94
N ILE A 308 -7.53 -0.26 24.80
CA ILE A 308 -7.84 -1.50 25.52
C ILE A 308 -6.56 -2.17 26.02
N SER A 309 -6.65 -2.80 27.18
CA SER A 309 -5.62 -3.72 27.69
C SER A 309 -5.93 -5.13 27.21
N LEU A 310 -5.02 -5.74 26.45
CA LEU A 310 -5.23 -7.03 25.79
C LEU A 310 -4.17 -8.05 26.22
N PRO A 311 -4.55 -9.16 26.89
CA PRO A 311 -3.64 -10.27 27.13
C PRO A 311 -3.34 -10.98 25.80
N VAL A 312 -2.05 -11.16 25.52
CA VAL A 312 -1.57 -11.78 24.28
C VAL A 312 -0.40 -12.74 24.54
N SER A 313 -0.14 -13.62 23.58
CA SER A 313 1.06 -14.46 23.52
C SER A 313 2.10 -13.86 22.59
N ASP A 314 3.23 -14.55 22.38
CA ASP A 314 4.17 -14.20 21.32
C ASP A 314 3.49 -14.23 19.95
N GLY A 315 3.91 -13.32 19.08
CA GLY A 315 3.41 -13.26 17.70
C GLY A 315 3.25 -11.85 17.17
N TRP A 316 2.10 -11.57 16.55
CA TRP A 316 1.80 -10.30 15.91
C TRP A 316 0.35 -9.88 16.11
N LEU A 317 0.13 -8.56 16.20
CA LEU A 317 -1.17 -7.91 16.28
C LEU A 317 -1.36 -6.94 15.11
N LEU A 318 -2.56 -6.90 14.53
CA LEU A 318 -2.96 -5.86 13.58
C LEU A 318 -4.42 -5.45 13.80
N ALA A 319 -4.82 -4.33 13.21
CA ALA A 319 -6.21 -3.90 13.18
C ALA A 319 -6.77 -3.88 11.76
N GLN A 320 -8.07 -4.17 11.63
CA GLN A 320 -8.82 -4.06 10.39
C GLN A 320 -10.20 -3.44 10.63
N VAL A 321 -10.64 -2.58 9.72
CA VAL A 321 -11.89 -1.82 9.80
C VAL A 321 -12.86 -2.34 8.75
N PHE A 322 -14.09 -2.65 9.14
CA PHE A 322 -15.13 -3.14 8.23
C PHE A 322 -16.33 -2.21 8.17
N ARG A 323 -16.97 -2.19 7.00
CA ARG A 323 -18.35 -1.74 6.84
C ARG A 323 -19.29 -2.94 6.89
N LYS A 324 -20.57 -2.64 7.05
CA LYS A 324 -21.61 -3.65 7.02
C LYS A 324 -21.69 -4.28 5.62
N ASP A 325 -21.84 -5.60 5.59
CA ASP A 325 -22.03 -6.42 4.39
C ASP A 325 -20.89 -6.35 3.34
N ASP A 326 -19.72 -5.79 3.67
CA ASP A 326 -18.49 -5.92 2.87
C ASP A 326 -17.55 -6.94 3.55
N PRO A 327 -17.25 -8.07 2.91
CA PRO A 327 -16.34 -9.06 3.47
C PRO A 327 -14.88 -8.59 3.49
N MET A 328 -14.53 -7.52 2.76
CA MET A 328 -13.18 -6.97 2.71
C MET A 328 -13.03 -5.77 3.66
N PRO A 329 -11.90 -5.62 4.38
CA PRO A 329 -11.65 -4.44 5.18
C PRO A 329 -11.65 -3.15 4.34
N LEU A 330 -12.17 -2.06 4.90
CA LEU A 330 -11.98 -0.70 4.39
C LEU A 330 -10.55 -0.19 4.65
N ALA A 331 -9.92 -0.65 5.73
CA ALA A 331 -8.52 -0.40 6.05
C ALA A 331 -7.94 -1.52 6.90
N MET A 332 -6.64 -1.74 6.80
CA MET A 332 -5.91 -2.76 7.54
C MET A 332 -4.47 -2.32 7.79
N THR A 333 -3.97 -2.47 9.02
CA THR A 333 -2.58 -2.10 9.34
C THR A 333 -1.61 -3.23 9.06
N ASN A 334 -0.33 -2.89 8.91
CA ASN A 334 0.74 -3.83 9.17
C ASN A 334 0.78 -4.25 10.65
N PRO A 335 1.48 -5.35 10.98
CA PRO A 335 1.51 -5.87 12.34
C PRO A 335 2.44 -5.08 13.26
N VAL A 336 2.10 -5.05 14.55
CA VAL A 336 3.08 -4.89 15.63
C VAL A 336 3.41 -6.27 16.18
N PHE A 337 4.69 -6.60 16.30
CA PHE A 337 5.15 -7.87 16.83
C PHE A 337 5.22 -7.82 18.37
N VAL A 338 4.80 -8.90 19.04
CA VAL A 338 4.80 -8.99 20.51
C VAL A 338 5.68 -10.15 20.96
N ARG A 339 6.48 -9.91 22.00
CA ARG A 339 7.24 -10.92 22.74
C ARG A 339 6.85 -10.88 24.21
N THR A 340 6.21 -11.93 24.70
CA THR A 340 5.97 -12.12 26.12
C THR A 340 7.30 -12.40 26.82
N ALA A 341 7.52 -11.79 27.99
CA ALA A 341 8.69 -12.11 28.79
C ALA A 341 8.60 -13.59 29.21
N LYS A 342 9.71 -14.33 29.07
CA LYS A 342 9.80 -15.73 29.50
C LYS A 342 9.67 -15.87 31.00
#